data_AF-A0A2C1KXY7-F1
#
_entry.id   AF-A0A2C1KXY7-F1
#
_cell.length_a   1.000
_cell.length_b   1.000
_cell.length_c   1.000
_cell.angle_alpha   90.00
_cell.angle_beta   90.00
_cell.angle_gamma   90.00
#
_symmetry.space_group_name_H-M   'P 1'
#
loop_
_entity.id
_entity.type
_entity.pdbx_description
1 polymer ?
#
loop_
_entity_poly.entity_id
_entity_poly.type
_entity_poly.pdbx_seq_one_letter_code
_entity_poly.pdbx_strand_id
1 'polypeptide(L)'
;MALSIPLGLMLGAYFSRGQKYINSVVDAFHFIPLTIIALYLLTPVLRQQPEGFVYSFMERMTIEVVVLTILTVPILAVLIGNETRELFKAEYVISSKTLGGSRRHILIKHIIPSLKDRFFILFGQQLVQTLIVMAHLGIFNLYFGGTILSNDQLASDPPRSFTNEWSGLIGGSKQFIQWAPWIPLTPIMCFALTILAVTFMVEGFSRVTTGRPVYFKKKKKKTMPTIKKQHPIEKSQFDFLDKFM
;
A
#
# COMPACT_ATOMS: atom_id res chain seq x y z
N MET A 1 3.71 -0.11 -9.47
CA MET A 1 4.89 -0.87 -8.98
C MET A 1 6.00 -0.99 -10.01
N ALA A 2 5.77 -1.64 -11.17
CA ALA A 2 6.84 -1.85 -12.17
C ALA A 2 7.55 -0.55 -12.60
N LEU A 3 6.79 0.54 -12.79
CA LEU A 3 7.34 1.87 -13.10
C LEU A 3 7.93 2.58 -11.86
N SER A 4 7.33 2.38 -10.69
CA SER A 4 7.69 3.06 -9.44
C SER A 4 9.04 2.60 -8.88
N ILE A 5 9.38 1.32 -9.03
CA ILE A 5 10.64 0.73 -8.52
C ILE A 5 11.87 1.38 -9.15
N PRO A 6 12.05 1.39 -10.49
CA PRO A 6 13.22 1.98 -11.11
C PRO A 6 13.30 3.48 -10.82
N LEU A 7 12.17 4.20 -10.89
CA LEU A 7 12.10 5.62 -10.55
C LEU A 7 12.52 5.89 -9.10
N GLY A 8 12.01 5.11 -8.14
CA GLY A 8 12.36 5.26 -6.73
C GLY A 8 13.82 4.93 -6.44
N LEU A 9 14.35 3.85 -7.01
CA LEU A 9 15.77 3.50 -6.89
C LEU A 9 16.66 4.61 -7.46
N MET A 10 16.31 5.15 -8.63
CA MET A 10 17.06 6.27 -9.23
C MET A 10 17.00 7.53 -8.37
N LEU A 11 15.81 7.87 -7.87
CA LEU A 11 15.58 9.04 -7.03
C LEU A 11 16.40 8.96 -5.72
N GLY A 12 16.39 7.79 -5.06
CA GLY A 12 17.16 7.56 -3.83
C GLY A 12 18.67 7.47 -4.04
N ALA A 13 19.14 6.96 -5.18
CA ALA A 13 20.57 6.77 -5.46
C ALA A 13 21.28 8.02 -6.00
N TYR A 14 20.59 8.80 -6.85
CA TYR A 14 21.21 9.90 -7.58
C TYR A 14 20.68 11.28 -7.19
N PHE A 15 19.40 11.39 -6.83
CA PHE A 15 18.72 12.69 -6.69
C PHE A 15 18.53 13.13 -5.23
N SER A 16 19.51 12.86 -4.37
CA SER A 16 19.42 13.05 -2.93
C SER A 16 19.20 14.51 -2.48
N ARG A 17 19.61 15.50 -3.28
CA ARG A 17 19.46 16.93 -2.97
C ARG A 17 18.06 17.46 -3.29
N GLY A 18 17.46 17.02 -4.41
CA GLY A 18 16.14 17.46 -4.86
C GLY A 18 14.98 16.69 -4.19
N GLN A 19 15.27 15.58 -3.53
CA GLN A 19 14.26 14.71 -2.91
C GLN A 19 13.40 15.42 -1.87
N LYS A 20 13.91 16.46 -1.17
CA LYS A 20 13.09 17.26 -0.25
C LYS A 20 11.92 17.94 -0.97
N TYR A 21 12.18 18.55 -2.12
CA TYR A 21 11.15 19.21 -2.92
C TYR A 21 10.15 18.21 -3.50
N ILE A 22 10.65 17.08 -4.01
CA ILE A 22 9.79 16.02 -4.56
C ILE A 22 8.89 15.45 -3.47
N ASN A 23 9.41 15.21 -2.27
CA ASN A 23 8.62 14.76 -1.13
C ASN A 23 7.52 15.77 -0.82
N SER A 24 7.82 17.08 -0.78
CA SER A 24 6.80 18.11 -0.53
C SER A 24 5.68 18.13 -1.57
N VAL A 25 6.02 17.92 -2.86
CA VAL A 25 5.00 17.81 -3.92
C VAL A 25 4.14 16.57 -3.71
N VAL A 26 4.75 15.43 -3.39
CA VAL A 26 4.03 14.17 -3.14
C VAL A 26 3.22 14.21 -1.85
N ASP A 27 3.66 14.93 -0.83
CA ASP A 27 2.89 15.16 0.39
C ASP A 27 1.59 15.90 0.08
N ALA A 28 1.60 16.83 -0.89
CA ALA A 28 0.38 17.50 -1.38
C ALA A 28 -0.65 16.50 -1.94
N PHE A 29 -0.20 15.44 -2.63
CA PHE A 29 -1.09 14.39 -3.15
C PHE A 29 -1.75 13.56 -2.04
N HIS A 30 -1.20 13.52 -0.83
CA HIS A 30 -1.79 12.78 0.29
C HIS A 30 -3.00 13.49 0.91
N PHE A 31 -3.14 14.82 0.72
CA PHE A 31 -4.28 15.56 1.23
C PHE A 31 -5.56 15.28 0.46
N ILE A 32 -5.45 14.89 -0.81
CA ILE A 32 -6.59 14.59 -1.67
C ILE A 32 -6.73 13.06 -1.75
N PRO A 33 -7.88 12.49 -1.35
CA PRO A 33 -8.14 11.08 -1.58
C PRO A 33 -7.95 10.71 -3.05
N LEU A 34 -7.12 9.70 -3.33
CA LEU A 34 -6.80 9.26 -4.69
C LEU A 34 -8.05 8.91 -5.50
N THR A 35 -9.09 8.44 -4.81
CA THR A 35 -10.41 8.14 -5.39
C THR A 35 -11.09 9.35 -6.01
N ILE A 36 -10.96 10.54 -5.42
CA ILE A 36 -11.56 11.78 -5.93
C ILE A 36 -10.86 12.20 -7.23
N ILE A 37 -9.53 12.13 -7.25
CA ILE A 37 -8.75 12.46 -8.45
C ILE A 37 -9.07 11.44 -9.56
N ALA A 38 -9.10 10.15 -9.23
CA ALA A 38 -9.45 9.09 -10.17
C ALA A 38 -10.87 9.30 -10.75
N LEU A 39 -11.86 9.61 -9.90
CA LEU A 39 -13.22 9.94 -10.34
C LEU A 39 -13.24 11.07 -11.36
N TYR A 40 -12.61 12.19 -11.03
CA TYR A 40 -12.61 13.37 -11.89
C TYR A 40 -11.98 13.07 -13.26
N LEU A 41 -10.83 12.38 -13.27
CA LEU A 41 -10.11 12.05 -14.51
C LEU A 41 -10.81 10.99 -15.35
N LEU A 42 -11.47 9.99 -14.72
CA LEU A 42 -12.05 8.85 -15.42
C LEU A 42 -13.51 9.02 -15.83
N THR A 43 -14.25 9.93 -15.19
CA THR A 43 -15.65 10.22 -15.54
C THR A 43 -15.89 10.46 -17.03
N PRO A 44 -15.14 11.33 -17.74
CA PRO A 44 -15.41 11.60 -19.16
C PRO A 44 -15.15 10.39 -20.07
N VAL A 45 -14.36 9.42 -19.62
CA VAL A 45 -13.95 8.24 -20.41
C VAL A 45 -14.85 7.05 -20.15
N LEU A 46 -15.18 6.81 -18.89
CA LEU A 46 -15.92 5.61 -18.47
C LEU A 46 -17.43 5.81 -18.46
N ARG A 47 -17.94 7.05 -18.36
CA ARG A 47 -19.38 7.31 -18.34
C ARG A 47 -19.93 7.40 -19.77
N GLN A 48 -20.99 6.65 -20.05
CA GLN A 48 -21.69 6.72 -21.33
C GLN A 48 -22.27 8.13 -21.55
N GLN A 49 -22.10 8.66 -22.76
CA GLN A 49 -22.75 9.91 -23.20
C GLN A 49 -24.06 9.57 -23.92
N PRO A 50 -24.96 10.55 -24.17
CA PRO A 50 -26.20 10.31 -24.90
C PRO A 50 -25.97 9.62 -26.26
N GLU A 51 -24.90 10.00 -26.97
CA GLU A 51 -24.50 9.43 -28.26
C GLU A 51 -23.75 8.08 -28.17
N GLY A 52 -23.58 7.54 -26.95
CA GLY A 52 -22.84 6.31 -26.68
C GLY A 52 -21.45 6.54 -26.07
N PHE A 53 -20.58 5.55 -26.20
CA PHE A 53 -19.18 5.65 -25.75
C PHE A 53 -18.31 6.22 -26.86
N VAL A 54 -17.50 7.24 -26.51
CA VAL A 54 -16.51 7.82 -27.43
C VAL A 54 -15.36 6.85 -27.72
N TYR A 55 -14.97 6.06 -26.73
CA TYR A 55 -13.85 5.13 -26.79
C TYR A 55 -14.33 3.68 -26.81
N SER A 56 -13.57 2.81 -27.48
CA SER A 56 -13.80 1.37 -27.45
C SER A 56 -13.65 0.79 -26.04
N PHE A 57 -14.13 -0.43 -25.82
CA PHE A 57 -13.97 -1.11 -24.53
C PHE A 57 -12.51 -1.25 -24.10
N MET A 58 -11.62 -1.68 -25.00
CA MET A 58 -10.20 -1.88 -24.71
C MET A 58 -9.48 -0.57 -24.40
N GLU A 59 -9.83 0.51 -25.10
CA GLU A 59 -9.27 1.85 -24.84
C GLU A 59 -9.69 2.36 -23.47
N ARG A 60 -10.97 2.24 -23.10
CA ARG A 60 -11.47 2.64 -21.77
C ARG A 60 -10.73 1.91 -20.65
N MET A 61 -10.59 0.60 -20.76
CA MET A 61 -9.87 -0.22 -19.78
C MET A 61 -8.39 0.15 -19.69
N THR A 62 -7.75 0.43 -20.83
CA THR A 62 -6.33 0.82 -20.87
C THR A 62 -6.14 2.20 -20.24
N ILE A 63 -6.99 3.17 -20.57
CA ILE A 63 -6.97 4.51 -19.98
C ILE A 63 -7.18 4.42 -18.47
N GLU A 64 -8.12 3.60 -18.01
CA GLU A 64 -8.36 3.36 -16.58
C GLU A 64 -7.11 2.86 -15.85
N VAL A 65 -6.48 1.80 -16.38
CA VAL A 65 -5.25 1.24 -15.82
C VAL A 65 -4.12 2.27 -15.83
N VAL A 66 -3.96 3.03 -16.91
CA VAL A 66 -2.91 4.05 -17.04
C VAL A 66 -3.11 5.18 -16.04
N VAL A 67 -4.34 5.71 -15.91
CA VAL A 67 -4.65 6.79 -14.95
C VAL A 67 -4.38 6.34 -13.52
N LEU A 68 -4.89 5.19 -13.10
CA LEU A 68 -4.65 4.66 -11.76
C LEU A 68 -3.15 4.39 -11.50
N THR A 69 -2.43 3.95 -12.52
CA THR A 69 -0.97 3.76 -12.45
C THR A 69 -0.26 5.10 -12.26
N ILE A 70 -0.55 6.11 -13.07
CA ILE A 70 0.08 7.42 -12.99
C ILE A 70 -0.17 8.09 -11.64
N LEU A 71 -1.36 7.94 -11.05
CA LEU A 71 -1.67 8.51 -9.74
C LEU A 71 -0.86 7.87 -8.60
N THR A 72 -0.57 6.57 -8.69
CA THR A 72 0.12 5.84 -7.62
C THR A 72 1.64 5.86 -7.77
N VAL A 73 2.16 6.05 -8.99
CA VAL A 73 3.61 6.02 -9.28
C VAL A 73 4.42 7.04 -8.47
N PRO A 74 4.05 8.34 -8.39
CA PRO A 74 4.82 9.35 -7.66
C PRO A 74 4.96 9.02 -6.17
N ILE A 75 3.85 8.59 -5.56
CA ILE A 75 3.77 8.24 -4.14
C ILE A 75 4.72 7.07 -3.84
N LEU A 76 4.62 6.00 -4.62
CA LEU A 76 5.44 4.81 -4.46
C LEU A 76 6.93 5.05 -4.79
N ALA A 77 7.22 5.83 -5.83
CA ALA A 77 8.59 6.15 -6.21
C ALA A 77 9.30 6.94 -5.10
N VAL A 78 8.61 7.93 -4.51
CA VAL A 78 9.14 8.67 -3.36
C VAL A 78 9.36 7.76 -2.16
N LEU A 79 8.41 6.88 -1.85
CA LEU A 79 8.54 5.91 -0.75
C LEU A 79 9.78 5.03 -0.92
N ILE A 80 9.92 4.38 -2.07
CA ILE A 80 11.07 3.51 -2.40
C ILE A 80 12.37 4.33 -2.41
N GLY A 81 12.34 5.56 -2.93
CA GLY A 81 13.51 6.43 -2.94
C GLY A 81 13.95 6.86 -1.54
N ASN A 82 13.00 7.09 -0.63
CA ASN A 82 13.32 7.41 0.77
C ASN A 82 13.97 6.21 1.47
N GLU A 83 13.42 5.00 1.26
CA GLU A 83 13.95 3.76 1.85
C GLU A 83 15.34 3.41 1.26
N THR A 84 15.51 3.56 -0.05
CA THR A 84 16.80 3.42 -0.74
C THR A 84 17.85 4.36 -0.15
N ARG A 85 17.48 5.62 0.09
CA ARG A 85 18.38 6.63 0.67
C ARG A 85 18.74 6.30 2.11
N GLU A 86 17.82 5.72 2.87
CA GLU A 86 18.08 5.24 4.23
C GLU A 86 19.10 4.08 4.22
N LEU A 87 18.94 3.11 3.31
CA LEU A 87 19.90 2.01 3.15
C LEU A 87 21.29 2.49 2.73
N PHE A 88 21.40 3.55 1.93
CA PHE A 88 22.70 4.14 1.58
C PHE A 88 23.49 4.71 2.78
N LYS A 89 22.83 4.91 3.93
CA LYS A 89 23.43 5.35 5.20
C LYS A 89 23.78 4.19 6.14
N ALA A 90 23.42 2.96 5.80
CA ALA A 90 23.74 1.80 6.64
C ALA A 90 25.25 1.53 6.68
N GLU A 91 25.75 1.02 7.81
CA GLU A 91 27.18 0.80 8.06
C GLU A 91 27.84 -0.10 7.00
N TYR A 92 27.15 -1.19 6.59
CA TYR A 92 27.65 -2.10 5.55
C TYR A 92 27.85 -1.39 4.19
N VAL A 93 27.03 -0.39 3.87
CA VAL A 93 27.20 0.42 2.65
C VAL A 93 28.35 1.39 2.80
N ILE A 94 28.52 2.00 3.97
CA ILE A 94 29.62 2.93 4.24
C ILE A 94 30.96 2.20 4.11
N SER A 95 31.08 1.01 4.67
CA SER A 95 32.27 0.16 4.53
C SER A 95 32.53 -0.26 3.07
N SER A 96 31.48 -0.56 2.30
CA SER A 96 31.63 -0.86 0.87
C SER A 96 32.12 0.36 0.07
N LYS A 97 31.68 1.58 0.44
CA LYS A 97 32.15 2.83 -0.18
C LYS A 97 33.62 3.10 0.12
N THR A 98 34.09 2.89 1.35
CA THR A 98 35.51 3.12 1.72
C THR A 98 36.44 2.15 1.00
N LEU A 99 35.95 0.96 0.64
CA LEU A 99 36.67 -0.02 -0.19
C LEU A 99 36.62 0.29 -1.70
N GLY A 100 36.13 1.47 -2.11
CA GLY A 100 36.09 1.90 -3.52
C GLY A 100 34.87 1.44 -4.31
N GLY A 101 33.82 0.92 -3.66
CA GLY A 101 32.59 0.51 -4.32
C GLY A 101 31.89 1.68 -5.04
N SER A 102 31.65 1.55 -6.35
CA SER A 102 30.89 2.55 -7.12
C SER A 102 29.42 2.56 -6.70
N ARG A 103 28.73 3.71 -6.84
CA ARG A 103 27.30 3.84 -6.45
C ARG A 103 26.40 2.82 -7.15
N ARG A 104 26.61 2.57 -8.45
CA ARG A 104 25.84 1.59 -9.22
C ARG A 104 26.11 0.16 -8.76
N HIS A 105 27.37 -0.17 -8.46
CA HIS A 105 27.74 -1.47 -7.90
C HIS A 105 27.04 -1.70 -6.56
N ILE A 106 27.10 -0.72 -5.65
CA ILE A 106 26.44 -0.77 -4.34
C ILE A 106 24.92 -0.93 -4.50
N LEU A 107 24.30 -0.17 -5.40
CA LEU A 107 22.87 -0.22 -5.65
C LEU A 107 22.43 -1.64 -6.06
N ILE A 108 23.10 -2.23 -7.05
CA ILE A 108 22.73 -3.52 -7.60
C ILE A 108 23.10 -4.68 -6.67
N LYS A 109 24.29 -4.63 -6.05
CA LYS A 109 24.83 -5.75 -5.28
C LYS A 109 24.39 -5.78 -3.82
N HIS A 110 24.13 -4.62 -3.21
CA HIS A 110 23.79 -4.52 -1.79
C HIS A 110 22.37 -4.02 -1.54
N ILE A 111 21.92 -2.97 -2.24
CA ILE A 111 20.65 -2.31 -1.91
C ILE A 111 19.44 -3.04 -2.50
N ILE A 112 19.43 -3.32 -3.81
CA ILE A 112 18.31 -4.03 -4.46
C ILE A 112 18.02 -5.39 -3.78
N PRO A 113 19.04 -6.23 -3.48
CA PRO A 113 18.80 -7.49 -2.78
C PRO A 113 18.25 -7.29 -1.37
N SER A 114 18.63 -6.20 -0.69
CA SER A 114 18.07 -5.85 0.62
C SER A 114 16.63 -5.35 0.54
N LEU A 115 16.22 -4.75 -0.58
CA LEU A 115 14.86 -4.24 -0.79
C LEU A 115 13.89 -5.26 -1.40
N LYS A 116 14.37 -6.43 -1.84
CA LYS A 116 13.52 -7.43 -2.52
C LYS A 116 12.30 -7.83 -1.66
N ASP A 117 12.51 -8.05 -0.36
CA ASP A 117 11.46 -8.48 0.57
C ASP A 117 10.47 -7.34 0.80
N ARG A 118 11.00 -6.11 0.84
CA ARG A 118 10.19 -4.90 0.89
C ARG A 118 9.32 -4.73 -0.35
N PHE A 119 9.84 -5.00 -1.56
CA PHE A 119 9.06 -4.89 -2.78
C PHE A 119 7.85 -5.84 -2.78
N PHE A 120 7.99 -7.04 -2.23
CA PHE A 120 6.88 -7.97 -2.07
C PHE A 120 5.81 -7.45 -1.11
N ILE A 121 6.22 -6.90 0.04
CA ILE A 121 5.31 -6.28 1.02
C ILE A 121 4.55 -5.11 0.37
N LEU A 122 5.28 -4.23 -0.32
CA LEU A 122 4.70 -3.09 -1.02
C LEU A 122 3.74 -3.54 -2.13
N PHE A 123 4.07 -4.60 -2.87
CA PHE A 123 3.19 -5.15 -3.89
C PHE A 123 1.84 -5.58 -3.31
N GLY A 124 1.83 -6.34 -2.21
CA GLY A 124 0.60 -6.73 -1.56
C GLY A 124 -0.20 -5.54 -1.00
N GLN A 125 0.48 -4.54 -0.43
CA GLN A 125 -0.15 -3.28 -0.03
C GLN A 125 -0.82 -2.56 -1.21
N GLN A 126 -0.15 -2.52 -2.36
CA GLN A 126 -0.68 -1.89 -3.57
C GLN A 126 -1.89 -2.64 -4.14
N LEU A 127 -1.89 -3.97 -4.07
CA LEU A 127 -3.06 -4.77 -4.45
C LEU A 127 -4.27 -4.42 -3.57
N VAL A 128 -4.08 -4.39 -2.25
CA VAL A 128 -5.15 -3.98 -1.31
C VAL A 128 -5.64 -2.56 -1.61
N GLN A 129 -4.73 -1.60 -1.81
CA GLN A 129 -5.09 -0.23 -2.16
C GLN A 129 -5.88 -0.14 -3.47
N THR A 130 -5.49 -0.92 -4.49
CA THR A 130 -6.18 -0.94 -5.78
C THR A 130 -7.59 -1.52 -5.65
N LEU A 131 -7.75 -2.60 -4.89
CA LEU A 131 -9.08 -3.18 -4.59
C LEU A 131 -9.99 -2.17 -3.89
N ILE A 132 -9.47 -1.45 -2.90
CA ILE A 132 -10.21 -0.40 -2.19
C ILE A 132 -10.62 0.74 -3.13
N VAL A 133 -9.71 1.19 -4.00
CA VAL A 133 -10.02 2.24 -4.99
C VAL A 133 -11.11 1.76 -5.96
N MET A 134 -11.03 0.53 -6.48
CA MET A 134 -12.09 -0.02 -7.34
C MET A 134 -13.44 -0.09 -6.62
N ALA A 135 -13.47 -0.54 -5.37
CA ALA A 135 -14.69 -0.57 -4.57
C ALA A 135 -15.29 0.84 -4.40
N HIS A 136 -14.45 1.84 -4.10
CA HIS A 136 -14.89 3.23 -4.02
C HIS A 136 -15.45 3.74 -5.35
N LEU A 137 -14.75 3.53 -6.47
CA LEU A 137 -15.25 3.92 -7.80
C LEU A 137 -16.63 3.30 -8.10
N GLY A 138 -16.80 2.01 -7.76
CA GLY A 138 -18.08 1.31 -7.88
C GLY A 138 -19.20 2.00 -7.09
N ILE A 139 -18.96 2.39 -5.83
CA ILE A 139 -19.94 3.12 -5.01
C ILE A 139 -20.36 4.45 -5.67
N PHE A 140 -19.43 5.11 -6.36
CA PHE A 140 -19.67 6.35 -7.10
C PHE A 140 -20.23 6.14 -8.53
N ASN A 141 -20.70 4.93 -8.86
CA ASN A 141 -21.24 4.56 -10.17
C ASN A 141 -20.26 4.70 -11.32
N LEU A 142 -18.96 4.59 -11.04
CA LEU A 142 -17.92 4.53 -12.07
C LEU A 142 -17.36 3.11 -12.09
N TYR A 143 -17.72 2.37 -13.14
CA TYR A 143 -17.47 0.93 -13.23
C TYR A 143 -16.28 0.64 -14.13
N PHE A 144 -15.62 -0.48 -13.84
CA PHE A 144 -14.48 -0.94 -14.62
C PHE A 144 -14.90 -1.17 -16.07
N GLY A 145 -14.15 -0.63 -17.02
CA GLY A 145 -14.47 -0.79 -18.44
C GLY A 145 -15.74 -0.08 -18.93
N GLY A 146 -16.45 0.65 -18.06
CA GLY A 146 -17.50 1.60 -18.44
C GLY A 146 -18.82 1.47 -17.70
N THR A 147 -19.48 2.61 -17.51
CA THR A 147 -20.81 2.75 -16.91
C THR A 147 -21.85 3.01 -17.99
N ILE A 148 -22.79 2.08 -18.15
CA ILE A 148 -23.95 2.22 -19.01
C ILE A 148 -25.00 3.05 -18.29
N LEU A 149 -25.49 4.09 -18.96
CA LEU A 149 -26.60 4.92 -18.49
C LEU A 149 -27.81 4.68 -19.38
N SER A 150 -28.98 4.65 -18.78
CA SER A 150 -30.23 4.68 -19.53
C SER A 150 -30.44 6.08 -20.09
N ASN A 151 -30.65 6.16 -21.41
CA ASN A 151 -31.00 7.39 -22.11
C ASN A 151 -32.52 7.65 -22.11
N ASP A 152 -33.30 6.85 -21.37
CA ASP A 152 -34.75 6.95 -21.38
C ASP A 152 -35.21 8.07 -20.45
N GLN A 153 -35.91 9.05 -21.03
CA GLN A 153 -36.40 10.25 -20.34
C GLN A 153 -37.58 9.94 -19.40
N LEU A 154 -38.22 8.78 -19.57
CA LEU A 154 -39.44 8.42 -18.84
C LEU A 154 -39.19 7.51 -17.64
N ALA A 155 -38.15 6.68 -17.69
CA ALA A 155 -37.73 5.80 -16.59
C ALA A 155 -36.21 5.62 -16.62
N SER A 156 -35.50 6.39 -15.79
CA SER A 156 -34.05 6.25 -15.68
C SER A 156 -33.70 4.97 -14.90
N ASP A 157 -33.40 3.91 -15.63
CA ASP A 157 -32.77 2.72 -15.07
C ASP A 157 -31.47 3.11 -14.34
N PRO A 158 -31.18 2.51 -13.18
CA PRO A 158 -29.97 2.77 -12.41
C PRO A 158 -28.72 2.45 -13.23
N PRO A 159 -27.60 3.17 -13.03
CA PRO A 159 -26.36 2.93 -13.76
C PRO A 159 -25.93 1.46 -13.66
N ARG A 160 -25.56 0.85 -14.79
CA ARG A 160 -25.15 -0.57 -14.85
C ARG A 160 -23.69 -0.68 -15.29
N SER A 161 -23.00 -1.67 -14.74
CA SER A 161 -21.65 -2.01 -15.18
C SER A 161 -21.70 -2.70 -16.55
N PHE A 162 -20.76 -2.33 -17.41
CA PHE A 162 -20.53 -3.06 -18.66
C PHE A 162 -19.96 -4.47 -18.41
N THR A 163 -19.07 -4.63 -17.43
CA THR A 163 -18.35 -5.90 -17.19
C THR A 163 -18.92 -6.78 -16.09
N ASN A 164 -19.89 -6.29 -15.31
CA ASN A 164 -20.43 -6.99 -14.13
C ASN A 164 -19.33 -7.45 -13.14
N GLU A 165 -18.26 -6.68 -13.03
CA GLU A 165 -17.19 -6.90 -12.07
C GLU A 165 -17.68 -6.62 -10.63
N TRP A 166 -16.94 -7.09 -9.62
CA TRP A 166 -17.40 -6.99 -8.23
C TRP A 166 -17.65 -5.54 -7.76
N SER A 167 -16.85 -4.56 -8.19
CA SER A 167 -17.08 -3.15 -7.87
C SER A 167 -18.36 -2.62 -8.53
N GLY A 168 -18.62 -3.05 -9.75
CA GLY A 168 -19.85 -2.80 -10.48
C GLY A 168 -21.07 -3.38 -9.79
N LEU A 169 -20.96 -4.61 -9.28
CA LEU A 169 -22.01 -5.26 -8.50
C LEU A 169 -22.31 -4.49 -7.20
N ILE A 170 -21.30 -3.99 -6.49
CA ILE A 170 -21.50 -3.14 -5.30
C ILE A 170 -22.30 -1.89 -5.67
N GLY A 171 -21.85 -1.16 -6.71
CA GLY A 171 -22.51 0.07 -7.12
C GLY A 171 -23.92 -0.10 -7.66
N GLY A 172 -24.15 -1.12 -8.49
CA GLY A 172 -25.45 -1.39 -9.10
C GLY A 172 -26.49 -1.93 -8.12
N SER A 173 -26.05 -2.63 -7.06
CA SER A 173 -26.94 -3.20 -6.05
C SER A 173 -27.15 -2.31 -4.81
N LYS A 174 -26.48 -1.15 -4.71
CA LYS A 174 -26.55 -0.27 -3.54
C LYS A 174 -27.97 0.22 -3.21
N GLN A 175 -28.83 0.37 -4.22
CA GLN A 175 -30.24 0.74 -4.06
C GLN A 175 -31.04 -0.30 -3.27
N PHE A 176 -30.63 -1.57 -3.31
CA PHE A 176 -31.30 -2.67 -2.63
C PHE A 176 -30.88 -2.80 -1.16
N ILE A 177 -29.99 -1.94 -0.65
CA ILE A 177 -29.48 -2.05 0.73
C ILE A 177 -30.59 -1.98 1.79
N GLN A 178 -31.68 -1.25 1.51
CA GLN A 178 -32.80 -1.11 2.44
C GLN A 178 -33.73 -2.34 2.45
N TRP A 179 -33.95 -2.99 1.30
CA TRP A 179 -34.98 -4.03 1.14
C TRP A 179 -34.41 -5.44 1.00
N ALA A 180 -33.22 -5.58 0.42
CA ALA A 180 -32.52 -6.83 0.20
C ALA A 180 -31.00 -6.65 0.44
N PRO A 181 -30.57 -6.38 1.69
CA PRO A 181 -29.19 -6.05 2.02
C PRO A 181 -28.19 -7.16 1.68
N TRP A 182 -28.62 -8.42 1.59
CA TRP A 182 -27.76 -9.53 1.20
C TRP A 182 -27.19 -9.38 -0.21
N ILE A 183 -27.90 -8.71 -1.13
CA ILE A 183 -27.47 -8.52 -2.53
C ILE A 183 -26.17 -7.69 -2.60
N PRO A 184 -26.09 -6.44 -2.10
CA PRO A 184 -24.84 -5.70 -2.04
C PRO A 184 -23.83 -6.29 -1.06
N LEU A 185 -24.27 -6.98 0.00
CA LEU A 185 -23.36 -7.54 0.99
C LEU A 185 -22.50 -8.68 0.42
N THR A 186 -23.02 -9.49 -0.51
CA THR A 186 -22.26 -10.60 -1.13
C THR A 186 -20.96 -10.13 -1.80
N PRO A 187 -20.95 -9.19 -2.77
CA PRO A 187 -19.70 -8.73 -3.38
C PRO A 187 -18.81 -7.94 -2.40
N ILE A 188 -19.39 -7.24 -1.41
CA ILE A 188 -18.62 -6.59 -0.34
C ILE A 188 -17.84 -7.63 0.47
N MET A 189 -18.48 -8.75 0.83
CA MET A 189 -17.83 -9.84 1.55
C MET A 189 -16.72 -10.50 0.71
N CYS A 190 -16.92 -10.66 -0.60
CA CYS A 190 -15.86 -11.15 -1.49
C CYS A 190 -14.63 -10.22 -1.53
N PHE A 191 -14.85 -8.89 -1.61
CA PHE A 191 -13.76 -7.91 -1.47
C PHE A 191 -13.09 -7.97 -0.10
N ALA A 192 -13.87 -8.07 0.97
CA ALA A 192 -13.32 -8.16 2.32
C ALA A 192 -12.44 -9.41 2.50
N LEU A 193 -12.90 -10.57 2.02
CA LEU A 193 -12.16 -11.83 2.09
C LEU A 193 -10.87 -11.78 1.26
N THR A 194 -10.91 -11.21 0.06
CA THR A 194 -9.71 -11.06 -0.78
C THR A 194 -8.70 -10.10 -0.16
N ILE A 195 -9.14 -8.95 0.35
CA ILE A 195 -8.29 -7.99 1.07
C ILE A 195 -7.66 -8.66 2.30
N LEU A 196 -8.44 -9.41 3.08
CA LEU A 196 -7.97 -10.11 4.26
C LEU A 196 -6.94 -11.19 3.89
N ALA A 197 -7.19 -11.98 2.85
CA ALA A 197 -6.25 -12.99 2.37
C ALA A 197 -4.90 -12.38 1.96
N VAL A 198 -4.92 -11.30 1.16
CA VAL A 198 -3.70 -10.58 0.77
C VAL A 198 -3.01 -9.97 1.99
N THR A 199 -3.76 -9.40 2.92
CA THR A 199 -3.21 -8.80 4.16
C THR A 199 -2.50 -9.85 5.01
N PHE A 200 -3.10 -11.04 5.18
CA PHE A 200 -2.49 -12.15 5.91
C PHE A 200 -1.27 -12.72 5.18
N MET A 201 -1.30 -12.78 3.84
CA MET A 201 -0.15 -13.19 3.04
C MET A 201 1.04 -12.24 3.24
N VAL A 202 0.80 -10.91 3.18
CA VAL A 202 1.84 -9.90 3.41
C VAL A 202 2.37 -9.96 4.84
N GLU A 203 1.47 -10.10 5.82
CA GLU A 203 1.85 -10.21 7.23
C GLU A 203 2.69 -11.47 7.50
N GLY A 204 2.27 -12.62 6.96
CA GLY A 204 3.00 -13.88 7.07
C GLY A 204 4.39 -13.80 6.43
N PHE A 205 4.46 -13.28 5.21
CA PHE A 205 5.72 -13.08 4.50
C PHE A 205 6.67 -12.15 5.26
N SER A 206 6.18 -11.00 5.71
CA SER A 206 7.00 -10.02 6.44
C SER A 206 7.54 -10.57 7.75
N ARG A 207 6.75 -11.39 8.47
CA ARG A 207 7.20 -12.02 9.72
C ARG A 207 8.36 -12.98 9.51
N VAL A 208 8.33 -13.77 8.44
CA VAL A 208 9.39 -14.74 8.14
C VAL A 208 10.65 -14.06 7.62
N THR A 209 10.51 -13.05 6.77
CA THR A 209 11.64 -12.41 6.08
C THR A 209 12.29 -11.29 6.90
N THR A 210 11.48 -10.39 7.47
CA THR A 210 11.98 -9.18 8.14
C THR A 210 11.90 -9.25 9.67
N GLY A 211 11.14 -10.22 10.21
CA GLY A 211 10.83 -10.31 11.64
C GLY A 211 9.95 -9.18 12.17
N ARG A 212 9.47 -8.28 11.31
CA ARG A 212 8.65 -7.12 11.69
C ARG A 212 7.20 -7.32 11.22
N PRO A 213 6.20 -7.11 12.10
CA PRO A 213 4.80 -7.10 11.67
C PRO A 213 4.51 -5.85 10.83
N VAL A 214 3.67 -5.99 9.81
CA VAL A 214 3.27 -4.88 8.92
C VAL A 214 1.96 -4.26 9.43
N TYR A 215 0.95 -5.10 9.65
CA TYR A 215 -0.39 -4.67 10.04
C TYR A 215 -0.69 -5.00 11.50
N PHE A 216 -0.31 -6.19 11.97
CA PHE A 216 -0.72 -6.68 13.29
C PHE A 216 0.41 -6.55 14.32
N LYS A 217 0.42 -5.46 15.09
CA LYS A 217 1.37 -5.30 16.21
C LYS A 217 1.05 -6.30 17.32
N LYS A 218 1.98 -7.24 17.58
CA LYS A 218 1.89 -8.13 18.75
C LYS A 218 1.95 -7.26 20.02
N LYS A 219 0.92 -7.29 20.87
CA LYS A 219 1.04 -6.75 22.23
C LYS A 219 2.22 -7.48 22.88
N LYS A 220 3.29 -6.78 23.22
CA LYS A 220 4.33 -7.35 24.11
C LYS A 220 3.60 -7.76 25.39
N LYS A 221 3.49 -9.06 25.67
CA LYS A 221 3.20 -9.50 27.04
C LYS A 221 4.27 -8.84 27.90
N LYS A 222 3.89 -7.94 28.82
CA LYS A 222 4.76 -7.53 29.91
C LYS A 222 5.06 -8.80 30.71
N THR A 223 6.12 -9.52 30.38
CA THR A 223 6.74 -10.41 31.36
C THR A 223 7.18 -9.49 32.49
N MET A 224 6.49 -9.53 33.63
CA MET A 224 7.01 -8.96 34.87
C MET A 224 8.45 -9.47 35.02
N PRO A 225 9.42 -8.60 35.36
CA PRO A 225 10.74 -9.09 35.71
C PRO A 225 10.53 -10.09 36.85
N THR A 226 10.91 -11.34 36.63
CA THR A 226 11.03 -12.30 37.71
C THR A 226 11.99 -11.67 38.70
N ILE A 227 11.48 -11.20 39.84
CA ILE A 227 12.31 -10.82 40.97
C ILE A 227 13.08 -12.09 41.28
N LYS A 228 14.35 -12.18 40.86
CA LYS A 228 15.30 -13.12 41.43
C LYS A 228 15.23 -12.83 42.92
N LYS A 229 14.60 -13.73 43.69
CA LYS A 229 14.68 -13.69 45.14
C LYS A 229 16.16 -13.57 45.45
N GLN A 230 16.59 -12.41 45.94
CA GLN A 230 17.91 -12.26 46.51
C GLN A 230 17.99 -13.35 47.60
N HIS A 231 18.96 -14.24 47.47
CA HIS A 231 19.34 -15.09 48.59
C HIS A 231 19.57 -14.16 49.78
N PRO A 232 18.96 -14.40 50.95
CA PRO A 232 19.22 -13.59 52.12
C PRO A 232 20.72 -13.67 52.41
N ILE A 233 21.37 -12.51 52.39
CA ILE A 233 22.80 -12.38 52.72
C ILE A 233 22.96 -12.87 54.15
N GLU A 234 23.63 -14.00 54.31
CA GLU A 234 23.95 -14.58 55.61
C GLU A 234 24.93 -13.64 56.32
N LYS A 235 24.50 -13.08 57.45
CA LYS A 235 25.25 -12.08 58.24
C LYS A 235 26.60 -12.60 58.77
N SER A 236 26.93 -13.89 58.58
CA SER A 236 28.22 -14.48 58.99
C SER A 236 29.41 -14.01 58.15
N GLN A 237 29.18 -13.40 56.98
CA GLN A 237 30.27 -12.93 56.11
C GLN A 237 30.89 -11.59 56.52
N PHE A 238 30.31 -10.87 57.49
CA PHE A 238 30.80 -9.54 57.92
C PHE A 238 31.60 -9.55 59.21
N ASP A 239 31.70 -10.70 59.91
CA ASP A 239 32.42 -10.82 61.19
C ASP A 239 33.96 -10.83 61.01
N PHE A 240 34.45 -10.82 59.76
CA PHE A 240 35.88 -10.87 59.45
C PHE A 240 36.59 -9.50 59.53
N LEU A 241 35.83 -8.39 59.54
CA LEU A 241 36.38 -7.03 59.52
C LEU A 241 36.57 -6.41 60.90
N ASP A 242 35.87 -6.89 61.92
CA ASP A 242 35.97 -6.35 63.29
C ASP A 242 37.12 -6.95 64.12
N LYS A 243 37.88 -7.91 63.56
CA LYS A 243 39.01 -8.56 64.26
C LYS A 243 40.37 -7.92 64.01
N PHE A 244 40.44 -6.84 63.24
CA PHE A 244 41.70 -6.14 62.91
C PHE A 244 41.68 -4.64 63.20
N MET A 245 40.77 -4.17 64.05
CA MET A 245 40.83 -2.83 64.65
C MET A 245 40.94 -2.95 66.17
#